data_AF-A0A102KHC2-F1
#
_entry.id   AF-A0A102KHC2-F1
#
_cell.length_a   1.000
_cell.length_b   1.000
_cell.length_c   1.000
_cell.angle_alpha   90.00
_cell.angle_beta   90.00
_cell.angle_gamma   90.00
#
_symmetry.space_group_name_H-M   'P 1'
#
loop_
_entity.id
_entity.type
_entity.pdbx_description
1 polymer ?
#
loop_
_entity_poly.entity_id
_entity_poly.type
_entity_poly.pdbx_seq_one_letter_code
_entity_poly.pdbx_strand_id
1 'polypeptide(L)'
;MRVNAFDEANAEMLRSLPVHMRPTDGTTAFEWLSTQFARKGMAEELEFARRDGGVCGDGALDMLHCLEEAAVGRNVERTGMLIARVYRNAVMKEHAV
;
A
#
# COMPACT_ATOMS: atom_id res chain seq x y z
N MET A 1 12.20 3.41 1.96
CA MET A 1 12.21 2.19 1.12
C MET A 1 11.47 1.02 1.77
N ARG A 2 11.64 0.72 3.07
CA ARG A 2 10.95 -0.41 3.74
C ARG A 2 9.43 -0.36 3.63
N VAL A 3 8.80 0.81 3.79
CA VAL A 3 7.33 0.99 3.68
C VAL A 3 6.82 0.54 2.31
N ASN A 4 7.46 0.97 1.21
CA ASN A 4 6.99 0.62 -0.14
C ASN A 4 7.06 -0.90 -0.40
N ALA A 5 8.16 -1.54 0.00
CA ALA A 5 8.31 -2.99 -0.16
C ALA A 5 7.35 -3.77 0.76
N PHE A 6 7.07 -3.24 1.95
CA PHE A 6 6.09 -3.78 2.87
C PHE A 6 4.67 -3.70 2.28
N ASP A 7 4.27 -2.54 1.77
CA ASP A 7 2.98 -2.33 1.11
C ASP A 7 2.82 -3.24 -0.12
N GLU A 8 3.89 -3.44 -0.90
CA GLU A 8 3.90 -4.34 -2.05
C GLU A 8 3.71 -5.80 -1.66
N ALA A 9 4.42 -6.28 -0.64
CA ALA A 9 4.24 -7.63 -0.11
C ALA A 9 2.81 -7.85 0.41
N ASN A 10 2.26 -6.85 1.10
CA ASN A 10 0.88 -6.90 1.60
C ASN A 10 -0.13 -6.91 0.46
N ALA A 11 0.09 -6.07 -0.56
CA ALA A 11 -0.76 -6.02 -1.74
C ALA A 11 -0.79 -7.38 -2.47
N GLU A 12 0.35 -8.04 -2.63
CA GLU A 12 0.41 -9.38 -3.23
C GLU A 12 -0.32 -10.44 -2.37
N MET A 13 -0.22 -10.35 -1.04
CA MET A 13 -1.02 -11.20 -0.15
C MET A 13 -2.51 -10.98 -0.34
N LEU A 14 -2.97 -9.74 -0.43
CA LEU A 14 -4.38 -9.42 -0.69
C LEU A 14 -4.82 -9.86 -2.09
N ARG A 15 -3.95 -9.70 -3.09
CA ARG A 15 -4.20 -10.10 -4.48
C ARG A 15 -4.44 -11.59 -4.63
N SER A 16 -3.81 -12.40 -3.79
CA SER A 16 -3.99 -13.87 -3.75
C SER A 16 -5.39 -14.31 -3.34
N LEU A 17 -6.19 -13.40 -2.76
CA LEU A 17 -7.58 -13.67 -2.40
C LEU A 17 -8.52 -13.58 -3.60
N PRO A 18 -9.62 -14.36 -3.61
CA PRO A 18 -10.75 -14.11 -4.51
C PRO A 18 -11.27 -12.67 -4.34
N VAL A 19 -11.58 -12.00 -5.45
CA VAL A 19 -11.99 -10.57 -5.47
C VAL A 19 -13.07 -10.25 -4.43
N HIS A 20 -14.10 -11.09 -4.32
CA HIS A 20 -15.23 -10.88 -3.40
C HIS A 20 -14.88 -11.05 -1.92
N MET A 21 -13.69 -11.57 -1.59
CA MET A 21 -13.19 -11.71 -0.22
C MET A 21 -12.16 -10.65 0.15
N ARG A 22 -11.77 -9.79 -0.81
CA ARG A 22 -10.75 -8.79 -0.55
C ARG A 22 -11.30 -7.69 0.35
N PRO A 23 -10.54 -7.25 1.37
CA PRO A 23 -10.86 -6.08 2.15
C PRO A 23 -11.07 -4.85 1.26
N THR A 24 -12.04 -4.00 1.61
CA THR A 24 -12.37 -2.77 0.87
C THR A 24 -11.95 -1.50 1.59
N ASP A 25 -11.41 -1.64 2.81
CA ASP A 25 -10.97 -0.55 3.67
C ASP A 25 -9.71 -0.96 4.45
N GLY A 26 -8.91 0.04 4.86
CA GLY A 26 -7.63 -0.18 5.53
C GLY A 26 -7.73 -0.90 6.87
N THR A 27 -8.80 -0.72 7.63
CA THR A 27 -8.98 -1.40 8.94
C THR A 27 -9.16 -2.89 8.73
N THR A 28 -10.11 -3.28 7.87
CA THR A 28 -10.34 -4.69 7.53
C THR A 28 -9.10 -5.32 6.89
N ALA A 29 -8.38 -4.58 6.04
CA ALA A 29 -7.13 -5.04 5.45
C ALA A 29 -6.05 -5.31 6.50
N PHE A 30 -5.87 -4.37 7.44
CA PHE A 30 -4.91 -4.51 8.54
C PHE A 30 -5.23 -5.71 9.45
N GLU A 31 -6.49 -5.91 9.84
CA GLU A 31 -6.90 -7.04 10.67
C GLU A 31 -6.62 -8.38 9.97
N TRP A 32 -6.96 -8.46 8.69
CA TRP A 32 -6.72 -9.66 7.89
C TRP A 32 -5.22 -9.94 7.75
N LEU A 33 -4.41 -8.94 7.38
CA LEU A 33 -2.95 -9.05 7.24
C LEU A 33 -2.30 -9.45 8.56
N SER A 34 -2.69 -8.83 9.67
CA SER A 34 -2.21 -9.15 11.01
C SER A 34 -2.46 -10.61 11.38
N THR A 35 -3.65 -11.12 11.04
CA THR A 35 -3.99 -12.54 11.23
C THR A 35 -3.08 -13.44 10.40
N GLN A 36 -2.77 -13.07 9.16
CA GLN A 36 -1.84 -13.85 8.32
C GLN A 36 -0.42 -13.83 8.86
N PHE A 37 0.09 -12.67 9.29
CA PHE A 37 1.44 -12.58 9.86
C PHE A 37 1.57 -13.44 11.11
N ALA A 38 0.59 -13.38 12.01
CA ALA A 38 0.56 -14.24 13.19
C ALA A 38 0.57 -15.73 12.83
N ARG A 39 -0.24 -16.15 11.86
CA ARG A 39 -0.29 -17.55 11.38
C ARG A 39 1.02 -18.01 10.74
N LYS A 40 1.74 -17.11 10.06
CA LYS A 40 2.99 -17.40 9.35
C LYS A 40 4.26 -17.22 10.21
N GLY A 41 4.11 -16.79 11.46
CA GLY A 41 5.26 -16.50 12.34
C GLY A 41 6.07 -15.26 11.93
N MET A 42 5.46 -14.35 11.17
CA MET A 42 6.09 -13.13 10.64
C MET A 42 6.02 -12.00 11.69
N ALA A 43 6.77 -12.17 12.78
CA ALA A 43 6.68 -11.29 13.95
C ALA A 43 7.15 -9.85 13.66
N GLU A 44 8.18 -9.67 12.83
CA GLU A 44 8.68 -8.34 12.49
C GLU A 44 7.69 -7.55 11.63
N GLU A 45 7.03 -8.21 10.68
CA GLU A 45 5.99 -7.65 9.84
C GLU A 45 4.76 -7.28 10.65
N LEU A 46 4.37 -8.12 11.61
CA LEU A 46 3.27 -7.83 12.52
C LEU A 46 3.56 -6.60 13.40
N GLU A 47 4.77 -6.53 13.98
CA GLU A 47 5.18 -5.37 14.78
C GLU A 47 5.31 -4.10 13.93
N PHE A 48 5.73 -4.23 12.66
CA PHE A 48 5.75 -3.12 11.74
C PHE A 48 4.34 -2.63 11.42
N ALA A 49 3.41 -3.54 11.06
CA ALA A 49 2.01 -3.21 10.77
C ALA A 49 1.32 -2.50 11.95
N ARG A 50 1.57 -2.96 13.18
CA ARG A 50 0.95 -2.43 14.40
C ARG A 50 1.30 -0.98 14.70
N ARG A 51 2.47 -0.50 14.26
CA ARG A 51 2.87 0.91 14.47
C ARG A 51 1.98 1.87 13.69
N ASP A 52 1.55 1.45 12.51
CA ASP A 52 0.79 2.27 11.57
C ASP A 52 -0.72 1.94 11.61
N GLY A 53 -1.10 0.79 12.17
CA GLY A 53 -2.48 0.34 12.29
C GLY A 53 -3.17 0.28 10.92
N GLY A 54 -4.35 0.89 10.81
CA GLY A 54 -5.13 0.92 9.56
C GLY A 54 -4.40 1.56 8.37
N VAL A 55 -3.43 2.45 8.62
CA VAL A 55 -2.64 3.12 7.56
C VAL A 55 -1.84 2.10 6.74
N CYS A 56 -1.36 1.02 7.35
CA CYS A 56 -0.66 -0.02 6.59
C CYS A 56 -1.62 -0.79 5.67
N GLY A 57 -2.89 -0.92 6.07
CA GLY A 57 -3.94 -1.51 5.25
C GLY A 57 -4.29 -0.62 4.06
N ASP A 58 -4.40 0.69 4.28
CA ASP A 58 -4.60 1.67 3.21
C ASP A 58 -3.43 1.64 2.22
N GLY A 59 -2.18 1.59 2.73
CA GLY A 59 -0.98 1.47 1.90
C GLY A 59 -0.98 0.22 1.01
N ALA A 60 -1.42 -0.93 1.55
CA ALA A 60 -1.57 -2.17 0.82
C ALA A 60 -2.67 -2.12 -0.25
N LEU A 61 -3.81 -1.49 0.05
CA LEU A 61 -4.91 -1.33 -0.91
C LEU A 61 -4.55 -0.38 -2.05
N ASP A 62 -3.89 0.74 -1.76
CA ASP A 62 -3.35 1.67 -2.76
C ASP A 62 -2.38 0.94 -3.71
N MET A 63 -1.51 0.10 -3.16
CA MET A 63 -0.55 -0.66 -3.96
C MET A 63 -1.24 -1.78 -4.75
N LEU A 64 -2.22 -2.48 -4.17
CA LEU A 64 -3.03 -3.48 -4.87
C LEU A 64 -3.72 -2.86 -6.10
N HIS A 65 -4.34 -1.69 -5.95
CA HIS A 65 -4.94 -0.97 -7.06
C HIS A 65 -3.91 -0.70 -8.17
N CYS A 66 -2.72 -0.20 -7.81
CA CYS A 66 -1.66 0.05 -8.79
C CYS A 66 -1.24 -1.23 -9.55
N LEU A 67 -1.12 -2.37 -8.84
CA LEU A 67 -0.77 -3.66 -9.44
C LEU A 67 -1.86 -4.17 -10.40
N GLU A 68 -3.14 -3.97 -10.06
CA GLU A 68 -4.27 -4.38 -10.89
C GLU A 68 -4.40 -3.54 -12.15
N GLU A 69 -4.20 -2.23 -12.03
CA GLU A 69 -4.20 -1.31 -13.16
C GLU A 69 -3.02 -1.59 -14.10
N ALA A 70 -1.83 -1.84 -13.55
CA ALA A 70 -0.65 -2.22 -14.31
C ALA A 70 -0.87 -3.55 -15.07
N ALA A 71 -1.57 -4.52 -14.45
CA ALA A 71 -1.86 -5.80 -15.08
C ALA A 71 -2.78 -5.68 -16.32
N VAL A 72 -3.57 -4.61 -16.43
CA VAL A 72 -4.39 -4.30 -17.62
C VAL A 72 -3.75 -3.25 -18.53
N GLY A 73 -2.46 -2.94 -18.33
CA GLY A 73 -1.68 -2.02 -19.15
C GLY A 73 -1.91 -0.54 -18.85
N ARG A 74 -2.52 -0.19 -17.72
CA ARG A 74 -2.72 1.20 -17.29
C ARG A 74 -1.63 1.61 -16.31
N ASN A 75 -1.04 2.78 -16.56
CA ASN A 75 -0.03 3.36 -15.69
C ASN A 75 -0.71 4.25 -14.65
N VAL A 76 -0.87 3.72 -13.43
CA VAL A 76 -1.39 4.46 -12.28
C VAL A 76 -0.27 4.64 -11.26
N GLU A 77 -0.12 5.86 -10.75
CA GLU A 77 0.83 6.17 -9.69
C GLU A 77 0.13 6.11 -8.33
N ARG A 78 0.86 5.67 -7.29
CA ARG A 78 0.39 5.79 -5.92
C ARG A 78 0.10 7.25 -5.58
N THR A 79 -0.98 7.48 -4.84
CA THR A 79 -1.45 8.81 -4.44
C THR A 79 -0.35 9.65 -3.79
N GLY A 80 0.41 9.07 -2.85
CA GLY A 80 1.52 9.77 -2.20
C GLY A 80 2.63 10.21 -3.16
N MET A 81 2.90 9.43 -4.21
CA MET A 81 3.90 9.78 -5.23
C MET A 81 3.39 10.92 -6.12
N LEU A 82 2.12 10.89 -6.50
CA LEU A 82 1.47 11.96 -7.25
C LEU A 82 1.54 13.29 -6.47
N ILE A 83 1.19 13.27 -5.19
CA ILE A 83 1.23 14.45 -4.30
C ILE A 83 2.66 14.99 -4.18
N ALA A 84 3.64 14.13 -3.90
CA ALA A 84 5.04 14.54 -3.79
C ALA A 84 5.58 15.16 -5.09
N ARG A 85 5.17 14.63 -6.24
CA ARG A 85 5.50 15.20 -7.56
C ARG A 85 4.87 16.58 -7.75
N VAL A 86 3.59 16.75 -7.40
CA VAL A 86 2.89 18.03 -7.51
C VAL A 86 3.57 19.08 -6.64
N TYR A 87 3.85 18.78 -5.37
CA TYR A 87 4.56 19.71 -4.47
C TYR A 87 5.94 20.07 -5.00
N ARG A 88 6.72 19.08 -5.45
CA ARG A 88 8.05 19.34 -6.02
C ARG A 88 7.97 20.26 -7.25
N ASN A 89 7.02 20.00 -8.14
CA ASN A 89 6.83 20.81 -9.34
C ASN A 89 6.36 22.23 -9.00
N ALA A 90 5.56 22.41 -7.95
CA ALA A 90 5.15 23.72 -7.48
C ALA A 90 6.36 24.51 -6.93
N VAL A 91 7.11 23.92 -6.01
CA VAL A 91 8.30 24.55 -5.41
C VAL A 91 9.38 24.86 -6.45
N MET A 92 9.65 23.94 -7.39
CA MET A 92 10.64 24.18 -8.45
C MET A 92 10.23 25.29 -9.43
N LYS A 93 8.92 25.51 -9.64
CA LYS A 93 8.42 26.66 -10.41
C LYS A 93 8.60 27.98 -9.64
N GLU A 94 8.50 27.97 -8.32
CA GLU A 94 8.74 29.15 -7.48
C GLU A 94 10.22 29.58 -7.45
N HIS A 95 11.15 28.65 -7.67
CA HIS A 95 12.60 28.92 -7.66
C HIS A 95 13.25 29.11 -9.05
N ALA A 96 12.48 29.08 -10.13
CA ALA A 96 12.99 29.25 -11.50
C ALA A 96 13.20 30.73 -11.92
N VAL A 97 13.58 31.60 -10.96
CA VAL A 97 13.91 33.02 -11.19
C VAL A 97 15.33 33.19 -11.69
#